data_AF-A0A355C8D4-F1
#
_entry.id   AF-A0A355C8D4-F1
#
_cell.length_a   1.000
_cell.length_b   1.000
_cell.length_c   1.000
_cell.angle_alpha   90.00
_cell.angle_beta   90.00
_cell.angle_gamma   90.00
#
_symmetry.space_group_name_H-M   'P 1'
#
loop_
_entity.id
_entity.type
_entity.pdbx_description
1 polymer ?
#
loop_
_entity_poly.entity_id
_entity_poly.type
_entity_poly.pdbx_seq_one_letter_code
_entity_poly.pdbx_strand_id
1 'polypeptide(L)'
;MHKLTLIVVALFISVSLFSQKSVYTFTVVKENPITSVKNQASTSTCWSFSGVSFLESELLRKGKGTFDLSEMYIVRRNYEDKAEKYVRTHGHLNFAPGGSFA
;
A
#
# COMPACT_ATOMS: atom_id res chain seq x y z
N MET A 1 -47.86 -2.52 11.64
CA MET A 1 -46.79 -2.04 12.55
C MET A 1 -45.39 -2.44 12.07
N HIS A 2 -45.15 -3.68 11.63
CA HIS A 2 -43.84 -4.13 11.12
C HIS A 2 -43.28 -3.37 9.89
N LYS A 3 -44.14 -2.91 8.98
CA LYS A 3 -43.71 -2.12 7.80
C LYS A 3 -43.21 -0.72 8.18
N LEU A 4 -43.81 -0.12 9.22
CA LEU A 4 -43.44 1.22 9.70
C LEU A 4 -42.12 1.17 10.49
N THR A 5 -41.92 0.13 11.30
CA THR A 5 -40.64 -0.07 12.01
C THR A 5 -39.47 -0.32 11.06
N LEU A 6 -39.68 -1.06 9.95
CA LEU A 6 -38.63 -1.25 8.93
C LEU A 6 -38.22 0.07 8.25
N ILE A 7 -39.18 0.95 7.96
CA ILE A 7 -38.90 2.26 7.36
C ILE A 7 -38.11 3.16 8.33
N VAL A 8 -38.47 3.16 9.62
CA VAL A 8 -37.76 3.95 10.64
C VAL A 8 -36.33 3.45 10.84
N VAL A 9 -36.10 2.14 10.84
CA VAL A 9 -34.75 1.55 10.94
C VAL A 9 -33.91 1.90 9.71
N ALA A 10 -34.48 1.79 8.51
CA ALA A 10 -33.79 2.17 7.27
C ALA A 10 -33.39 3.67 7.28
N LEU A 11 -34.27 4.54 7.79
CA LEU A 11 -33.99 5.96 7.92
C LEU A 11 -32.87 6.22 8.93
N PHE A 12 -32.85 5.54 10.08
CA PHE A 12 -31.79 5.67 11.09
C PHE A 12 -30.42 5.19 10.58
N ILE A 13 -30.39 4.11 9.80
CA ILE A 13 -29.17 3.62 9.16
C ILE A 13 -28.66 4.65 8.14
N SER A 14 -29.55 5.27 7.36
CA SER A 14 -29.17 6.29 6.39
C SER A 14 -28.52 7.51 7.07
N VAL A 15 -29.08 8.01 8.18
CA VAL A 15 -28.53 9.15 8.94
C VAL A 15 -27.14 8.84 9.50
N SER A 16 -26.88 7.59 9.89
CA SER A 16 -25.59 7.16 10.42
C SER A 16 -24.50 7.12 9.34
N LEU A 17 -24.86 6.84 8.08
CA LEU A 17 -23.92 6.85 6.95
C LEU A 17 -23.48 8.28 6.55
N PHE A 18 -24.31 9.30 6.80
CA PHE A 18 -23.98 10.69 6.46
C PHE A 18 -23.13 11.42 7.52
N SER A 19 -22.84 10.80 8.67
CA SER A 19 -22.15 11.45 9.81
C SER A 19 -20.62 11.42 9.76
N GLN A 20 -20.00 10.89 8.69
CA GLN A 20 -18.55 10.94 8.52
C GLN A 20 -18.08 12.34 8.08
N LYS A 21 -18.06 13.30 9.01
CA LYS A 21 -17.37 14.58 8.82
C LYS A 21 -15.86 14.35 8.88
N SER A 22 -15.14 14.64 7.79
CA SER A 22 -13.67 14.65 7.84
C SER A 22 -13.23 15.79 8.76
N VAL A 23 -12.49 15.46 9.84
CA VAL A 23 -11.99 16.44 10.82
C VAL A 23 -11.00 17.43 10.18
N TYR A 24 -10.39 17.02 9.07
CA TYR A 24 -9.40 17.79 8.34
C TYR A 24 -9.81 17.96 6.87
N THR A 25 -9.52 19.14 6.33
CA THR A 25 -9.61 19.43 4.90
C THR A 25 -8.21 19.81 4.42
N PHE A 26 -7.66 19.02 3.51
CA PHE A 26 -6.35 19.26 2.92
C PHE A 26 -6.50 19.92 1.55
N THR A 27 -5.64 20.89 1.25
CA THR A 27 -5.56 21.52 -0.08
C THR A 27 -4.25 21.12 -0.74
N VAL A 28 -4.34 20.47 -1.91
CA VAL A 28 -3.16 20.11 -2.70
C VAL A 28 -2.60 21.37 -3.33
N VAL A 29 -1.37 21.74 -2.98
CA VAL A 29 -0.64 22.85 -3.62
C VAL A 29 -0.01 22.38 -4.93
N LYS A 30 0.55 21.18 -4.93
CA LYS A 30 1.16 20.52 -6.07
C LYS A 30 1.23 19.03 -5.83
N GLU A 31 0.94 18.25 -6.85
CA GLU A 31 1.13 16.80 -6.86
C GLU A 31 1.78 16.36 -8.17
N ASN A 32 2.53 15.27 -8.12
CA ASN A 32 3.13 14.64 -9.31
C ASN A 32 2.34 13.37 -9.66
N PRO A 33 2.38 12.92 -10.92
CA PRO A 33 1.72 11.68 -11.32
C PRO A 33 2.21 10.47 -10.53
N ILE A 34 1.25 9.68 -10.03
CA ILE A 34 1.47 8.39 -9.38
C ILE A 34 0.61 7.33 -10.06
N THR A 35 0.97 6.06 -9.87
CA THR A 35 0.11 4.93 -10.23
C THR A 35 -0.96 4.69 -9.16
N SER A 36 -1.79 3.66 -9.37
CA SER A 36 -2.82 3.27 -8.41
C SER A 36 -2.23 2.87 -7.06
N VAL A 37 -2.98 3.14 -5.99
CA VAL A 37 -2.66 2.69 -4.63
C VAL A 37 -2.63 1.16 -4.59
N LYS A 38 -1.53 0.62 -4.06
CA LYS A 38 -1.31 -0.82 -3.89
C LYS A 38 -1.58 -1.27 -2.45
N ASN A 39 -1.72 -2.58 -2.24
CA ASN A 39 -1.95 -3.18 -0.92
C ASN A 39 -0.94 -4.30 -0.64
N GLN A 40 -0.02 -4.06 0.29
CA GLN A 40 0.99 -5.04 0.71
C GLN A 40 0.44 -6.18 1.59
N ALA A 41 -0.81 -6.07 2.06
CA ALA A 41 -1.43 -6.99 3.01
C ALA A 41 -0.50 -7.30 4.21
N SER A 42 -0.56 -8.52 4.75
CA SER A 42 0.18 -8.93 5.95
C SER A 42 1.59 -9.47 5.64
N THR A 43 2.40 -8.74 4.88
CA THR A 43 3.72 -9.22 4.40
C THR A 43 4.94 -8.43 4.87
N SER A 44 4.76 -7.25 5.50
CA SER A 44 5.86 -6.36 5.92
C SER A 44 6.82 -5.95 4.78
N THR A 45 6.29 -5.78 3.57
CA THR A 45 7.04 -5.51 2.33
C THR A 45 6.94 -4.06 1.83
N CYS A 46 6.59 -3.10 2.70
CA CYS A 46 6.44 -1.69 2.34
C CYS A 46 7.65 -1.11 1.59
N TRP A 47 8.86 -1.58 1.92
CA TRP A 47 10.11 -1.23 1.26
C TRP A 47 10.12 -1.58 -0.24
N SER A 48 9.52 -2.70 -0.64
CA SER A 48 9.40 -3.08 -2.05
C SER A 48 8.29 -2.26 -2.74
N PHE A 49 7.11 -2.17 -2.11
CA PHE A 49 5.96 -1.41 -2.65
C PHE A 49 6.26 0.07 -2.87
N SER A 50 6.90 0.73 -1.89
CA SER A 50 7.30 2.13 -2.03
C SER A 50 8.37 2.33 -3.09
N GLY A 51 9.35 1.41 -3.19
CA GLY A 51 10.41 1.48 -4.19
C GLY A 51 9.87 1.29 -5.61
N VAL A 52 8.99 0.33 -5.80
CA VAL A 52 8.28 0.10 -7.07
C VAL A 52 7.40 1.29 -7.43
N SER A 53 6.60 1.81 -6.49
CA SER A 53 5.74 2.98 -6.75
C SER A 53 6.56 4.20 -7.16
N PHE A 54 7.74 4.40 -6.55
CA PHE A 54 8.67 5.45 -6.96
C PHE A 54 9.18 5.24 -8.39
N LEU A 55 9.60 4.03 -8.74
CA LEU A 55 10.06 3.70 -10.10
C LEU A 55 8.93 3.87 -11.14
N GLU A 56 7.71 3.48 -10.81
CA GLU A 56 6.54 3.69 -11.65
C GLU A 56 6.26 5.18 -11.88
N SER A 57 6.34 6.01 -10.84
CA SER A 57 6.27 7.48 -10.98
C SER A 57 7.39 8.03 -11.85
N GLU A 58 8.61 7.48 -11.79
CA GLU A 58 9.70 7.86 -12.69
C GLU A 58 9.45 7.44 -14.15
N LEU A 59 8.80 6.30 -14.39
CA LEU A 59 8.36 5.88 -15.73
C LEU A 59 7.32 6.85 -16.29
N LEU A 60 6.35 7.28 -15.46
CA LEU A 60 5.39 8.33 -15.82
C LEU A 60 6.11 9.65 -16.12
N ARG A 61 7.03 10.09 -15.26
CA ARG A 61 7.81 11.33 -15.43
C ARG A 61 8.60 11.33 -16.75
N LYS A 62 9.09 10.16 -17.18
CA LYS A 62 9.86 10.01 -18.43
C LYS A 62 9.00 9.73 -19.66
N GLY A 63 7.67 9.78 -19.56
CA GLY A 63 6.77 9.57 -20.69
C GLY A 63 6.78 8.14 -21.23
N LYS A 64 7.16 7.15 -20.41
CA LYS A 64 7.21 5.74 -20.82
C LYS A 64 5.85 5.04 -20.73
N GLY A 65 4.87 5.68 -20.09
CA GLY A 65 3.53 5.13 -19.84
C GLY A 65 3.37 4.56 -18.44
N THR A 66 2.21 3.95 -18.21
CA THR A 66 1.82 3.34 -16.93
C THR A 66 2.25 1.88 -16.91
N PHE A 67 2.89 1.48 -15.81
CA PHE A 67 3.32 0.10 -15.57
C PHE A 67 2.81 -0.36 -14.20
N ASP A 68 2.67 -1.67 -14.06
CA ASP A 68 2.40 -2.36 -12.80
C ASP A 68 3.52 -3.39 -12.61
N LEU A 69 4.55 -3.02 -11.86
CA LEU A 69 5.75 -3.83 -11.68
C LEU A 69 5.58 -4.76 -10.47
N SER A 70 6.12 -5.97 -10.56
CA SER A 70 5.96 -6.95 -9.48
C SER A 70 6.86 -6.66 -8.28
N GLU A 71 6.28 -6.18 -7.19
CA GLU A 71 6.96 -6.04 -5.90
C GLU A 71 7.45 -7.40 -5.38
N MET A 72 6.66 -8.46 -5.62
CA MET A 72 6.95 -9.80 -5.12
C MET A 72 8.14 -10.46 -5.81
N TYR A 73 8.43 -10.09 -7.06
CA TYR A 73 9.68 -10.49 -7.71
C TYR A 73 10.89 -9.97 -6.93
N ILE A 74 10.87 -8.68 -6.55
CA ILE A 74 11.96 -8.05 -5.78
C ILE A 74 12.03 -8.65 -4.37
N VAL A 75 10.89 -8.86 -3.71
CA VAL A 75 10.81 -9.50 -2.38
C VAL A 75 11.46 -10.89 -2.39
N ARG A 76 11.10 -11.74 -3.37
CA ARG A 76 11.69 -13.08 -3.50
C ARG A 76 13.20 -13.01 -3.63
N ARG A 77 13.71 -12.19 -4.56
CA ARG A 77 15.16 -12.04 -4.79
C ARG A 77 15.88 -11.52 -3.55
N ASN A 78 15.32 -10.53 -2.87
CA ASN A 78 15.90 -9.99 -1.65
C ASN A 78 15.95 -11.03 -0.53
N TYR A 79 14.91 -11.86 -0.37
CA TYR A 79 14.90 -12.91 0.64
C TYR A 79 15.91 -14.02 0.37
N GLU A 80 16.13 -14.38 -0.91
CA GLU A 80 17.21 -15.30 -1.31
C GLU A 80 18.59 -14.76 -0.87
N ASP A 81 18.90 -13.51 -1.21
CA ASP A 81 20.17 -12.86 -0.83
C ASP A 81 20.30 -12.70 0.68
N LYS A 82 19.19 -12.40 1.37
CA LYS A 82 19.16 -12.24 2.83
C LYS A 82 19.41 -13.57 3.55
N ALA A 83 18.85 -14.67 3.03
CA ALA A 83 19.08 -16.00 3.55
C ALA A 83 20.55 -16.41 3.39
N GLU A 84 21.13 -16.18 2.20
CA GLU A 84 22.55 -16.43 1.97
C GLU A 84 23.42 -15.63 2.94
N LYS A 85 23.15 -14.34 3.10
CA LYS A 85 23.91 -13.46 3.99
C LYS A 85 23.78 -13.89 5.45
N TYR A 86 22.57 -14.27 5.89
CA TYR A 86 22.32 -14.79 7.23
C TYR A 86 23.24 -15.99 7.53
N VAL A 87 23.29 -16.98 6.62
CA VAL A 87 24.14 -18.16 6.75
C VAL A 87 25.63 -17.78 6.75
N ARG A 88 26.07 -16.93 5.82
CA ARG A 88 27.48 -16.46 5.73
C ARG A 88 27.94 -15.74 7.00
N THR A 89 27.03 -15.06 7.68
CA THR A 89 27.30 -14.38 8.95
C THR A 89 27.02 -15.24 10.18
N HIS A 90 26.92 -16.56 10.03
CA HIS A 90 26.67 -17.50 11.13
C HIS A 90 25.45 -17.11 11.98
N GLY A 91 24.41 -16.56 11.35
CA GLY A 91 23.18 -16.14 12.01
C GLY A 91 23.25 -14.81 12.77
N HIS A 92 24.33 -14.05 12.65
CA HIS A 92 24.47 -12.75 13.32
C HIS A 92 23.70 -11.61 12.64
N LEU A 93 23.13 -11.84 11.45
CA LEU A 93 22.25 -10.87 10.78
C LEU A 93 20.78 -11.13 11.09
N ASN A 94 19.95 -10.10 10.98
CA ASN A 94 18.50 -10.25 11.12
C ASN A 94 17.89 -10.95 9.90
N PHE A 95 17.12 -12.03 10.10
CA PHE A 95 16.35 -12.73 9.06
C PHE A 95 14.84 -12.52 9.25
N ALA A 96 14.37 -11.32 8.91
CA ALA A 96 12.98 -10.88 9.02
C ALA A 96 12.43 -10.37 7.67
N PRO A 97 11.11 -10.21 7.48
CA PRO A 97 10.53 -9.82 6.19
C PRO A 97 10.80 -8.37 5.75
N GLY A 98 11.26 -7.51 6.67
CA GLY A 98 11.63 -6.13 6.36
C GLY A 98 12.90 -6.03 5.50
N GLY A 99 13.02 -4.91 4.80
CA GLY A 99 14.13 -4.62 3.89
C GLY A 99 14.33 -3.11 3.73
N SER A 100 15.23 -2.75 2.84
CA SER A 100 15.53 -1.37 2.44
C SER A 100 15.41 -1.27 0.93
N PHE A 101 15.29 -0.05 0.40
CA PHE A 101 15.59 0.23 -1.00
C PHE A 101 16.98 -0.33 -1.29
N ALA A 102 17.04 -1.26 -2.25
CA ALA A 102 18.30 -1.80 -2.76
C ALA A 102 18.93 -0.80 -3.73
#